data_AF-A0A7Y8GZW8-F1
#
_entry.id   AF-A0A7Y8GZW8-F1
#
_cell.length_a   1.000
_cell.length_b   1.000
_cell.length_c   1.000
_cell.angle_alpha   90.00
_cell.angle_beta   90.00
_cell.angle_gamma   90.00
#
_symmetry.space_group_name_H-M   'P 1'
#
loop_
_entity.id
_entity.type
_entity.pdbx_description
1 polymer ?
#
loop_
_entity_poly.entity_id
_entity_poly.type
_entity_poly.pdbx_seq_one_letter_code
_entity_poly.pdbx_strand_id
1 'polypeptide(L)'
;MEHGLFLLWLAYMGLLVFGALLLWQAGAWHRLIDADPTGLTVTIVLLFTGCSIWAGKRAWVLGQQRQRLDARLAASSLREPTGWSAEYQQGCALPGADHSIWLQVLGERAHGPHEMAWWLNGIQLKLGLLGKVIGFSILALQLGQMDSFDASQSSQLLKNLTGGLGIALLTTVTGLTGNILLGLQLMRLDRFADALVADTLAAGLAPPATPPQEPPHGDRPRGP
;
A
#
# COMPACT_ATOMS: atom_id res chain seq x y z
N MET A 1 3.90 -20.96 -0.78
CA MET A 1 4.90 -20.04 -1.38
C MET A 1 5.22 -18.98 -0.34
N GLU A 2 6.37 -19.11 0.35
CA GLU A 2 6.56 -18.53 1.68
C GLU A 2 6.46 -16.99 1.71
N HIS A 3 6.76 -16.23 0.66
CA HIS A 3 6.66 -14.75 0.72
C HIS A 3 5.94 -14.14 -0.48
N GLY A 4 4.87 -14.80 -0.97
CA GLY A 4 4.19 -14.41 -2.22
C GLY A 4 3.85 -12.92 -2.35
N LEU A 5 3.33 -12.30 -1.29
CA LEU A 5 2.99 -10.87 -1.29
C LEU A 5 4.24 -9.97 -1.42
N PHE A 6 5.28 -10.25 -0.63
CA PHE A 6 6.50 -9.48 -0.64
C PHE A 6 7.30 -9.65 -1.94
N LEU A 7 7.37 -10.86 -2.49
CA LEU A 7 7.99 -11.11 -3.79
C LEU A 7 7.25 -10.37 -4.91
N LEU A 8 5.93 -10.33 -4.86
CA LEU A 8 5.13 -9.59 -5.82
C LEU A 8 5.28 -8.07 -5.64
N TRP A 9 5.51 -7.59 -4.42
CA TRP A 9 5.91 -6.19 -4.17
C TRP A 9 7.31 -5.91 -4.72
N LEU A 10 8.28 -6.83 -4.54
CA LEU A 10 9.64 -6.70 -5.05
C LEU A 10 9.65 -6.64 -6.58
N ALA A 11 8.88 -7.51 -7.24
CA ALA A 11 8.73 -7.50 -8.70
C ALA A 11 8.12 -6.17 -9.19
N TYR A 12 7.09 -5.69 -8.50
CA TYR A 12 6.47 -4.40 -8.79
C TYR A 12 7.47 -3.24 -8.64
N MET A 13 8.22 -3.19 -7.52
CA MET A 13 9.24 -2.17 -7.31
C MET A 13 10.39 -2.29 -8.30
N GLY A 14 10.79 -3.50 -8.69
CA GLY A 14 11.78 -3.74 -9.74
C GLY A 14 11.35 -3.12 -11.07
N LEU A 15 10.08 -3.30 -11.45
CA LEU A 15 9.51 -2.67 -12.65
C LEU A 15 9.53 -1.14 -12.54
N LEU A 16 9.16 -0.58 -11.39
CA LEU A 16 9.18 0.87 -11.18
C LEU A 16 10.58 1.46 -11.22
N VAL A 17 11.55 0.81 -10.57
CA VAL A 17 12.95 1.23 -10.59
C VAL A 17 13.51 1.16 -12.00
N PHE A 18 13.20 0.09 -12.74
CA PHE A 18 13.59 -0.01 -14.15
C PHE A 18 13.00 1.13 -14.99
N GLY A 19 11.70 1.43 -14.84
CA GLY A 19 11.08 2.58 -15.49
C GLY A 19 11.73 3.92 -15.11
N ALA A 20 12.06 4.10 -13.83
CA ALA A 20 12.75 5.29 -13.33
C ALA A 20 14.17 5.43 -13.94
N LEU A 21 14.89 4.33 -14.14
CA LEU A 21 16.20 4.32 -14.80
C LEU A 21 16.09 4.67 -16.29
N LEU A 22 15.06 4.18 -17.00
CA LEU A 22 14.81 4.58 -18.39
C LEU A 22 14.51 6.08 -18.50
N LEU A 23 13.70 6.62 -17.58
CA LEU A 23 13.43 8.05 -17.51
C LEU A 23 14.69 8.87 -17.19
N TRP A 24 15.61 8.31 -16.40
CA TRP A 24 16.91 8.92 -16.14
C TRP A 24 17.78 8.99 -17.39
N GLN A 25 17.91 7.88 -18.13
CA GLN A 25 18.65 7.85 -19.38
C GLN A 25 18.05 8.79 -20.44
N ALA A 26 16.72 8.95 -20.45
CA ALA A 26 16.03 9.90 -21.33
C ALA A 26 16.16 11.38 -20.91
N GLY A 27 16.81 11.66 -19.76
CA GLY A 27 16.96 13.00 -19.20
C GLY A 27 15.68 13.61 -18.61
N ALA A 28 14.64 12.80 -18.39
CA ALA A 28 13.33 13.28 -17.93
C ALA A 28 13.39 13.83 -16.49
N TRP A 29 14.19 13.21 -15.61
CA TRP A 29 14.34 13.67 -14.22
C TRP A 29 14.92 15.07 -14.12
N HIS A 30 15.95 15.37 -14.90
CA HIS A 30 16.55 16.71 -14.92
C HIS A 30 15.54 17.75 -15.41
N ARG A 31 14.82 17.46 -16.50
CA ARG A 31 13.73 18.33 -16.99
C ARG A 31 12.62 18.52 -15.96
N LEU A 32 12.26 17.48 -15.21
CA LEU A 32 11.23 17.57 -14.16
C LEU A 32 11.66 18.51 -13.03
N ILE A 33 12.91 18.42 -12.60
CA ILE A 33 13.45 19.24 -11.51
C ILE A 33 13.62 20.69 -11.97
N ASP A 34 14.20 20.90 -13.15
CA ASP A 34 14.42 22.25 -13.68
C ASP A 34 13.11 22.97 -14.01
N ALA A 35 12.08 22.21 -14.44
CA ALA A 35 10.77 22.76 -14.73
C ALA A 35 9.96 23.09 -13.47
N ASP A 36 10.28 22.52 -12.30
CA ASP A 36 9.51 22.75 -11.07
C ASP A 36 10.32 23.51 -9.99
N PRO A 37 10.39 24.85 -10.08
CA PRO A 37 11.07 25.66 -9.08
C PRO A 37 10.39 25.62 -7.71
N THR A 38 9.15 25.12 -7.61
CA THR A 38 8.42 25.04 -6.32
C THR A 38 8.89 23.88 -5.45
N GLY A 39 9.59 22.89 -6.04
CA GLY A 39 10.04 21.69 -5.33
C GLY A 39 8.92 20.69 -4.98
N LEU A 40 7.70 20.91 -5.47
CA LEU A 40 6.56 20.02 -5.21
C LEU A 40 6.77 18.64 -5.83
N THR A 41 7.31 18.57 -7.04
CA THR A 41 7.61 17.33 -7.75
C THR A 41 8.56 16.44 -6.95
N VAL A 42 9.64 17.02 -6.41
CA VAL A 42 10.59 16.29 -5.54
C VAL A 42 9.89 15.83 -4.27
N THR A 43 9.06 16.68 -3.66
CA THR A 43 8.29 16.33 -2.46
C THR A 43 7.35 15.14 -2.71
N ILE A 44 6.64 15.13 -3.85
CA ILE A 44 5.76 14.03 -4.26
C ILE A 44 6.54 12.73 -4.44
N VAL A 45 7.71 12.79 -5.08
CA VAL A 45 8.57 11.62 -5.33
C VAL A 45 9.14 11.05 -4.03
N LEU A 46 9.56 11.92 -3.10
CA LEU A 46 10.02 11.49 -1.77
C LEU A 46 8.89 10.84 -0.96
N LEU A 47 7.70 11.44 -0.97
CA LEU A 47 6.53 10.88 -0.30
C LEU A 47 6.14 9.52 -0.89
N PHE A 48 6.14 9.39 -2.22
CA PHE A 48 5.92 8.13 -2.92
C PHE A 48 6.92 7.04 -2.48
N THR A 49 8.21 7.41 -2.42
CA THR A 49 9.28 6.48 -2.09
C THR A 49 9.18 6.01 -0.64
N GLY A 50 8.94 6.94 0.29
CA GLY A 50 8.74 6.63 1.71
C GLY A 50 7.54 5.70 1.93
N CYS A 51 6.40 6.01 1.30
CA CYS A 51 5.20 5.17 1.41
C CYS A 51 5.41 3.80 0.75
N SER A 52 6.12 3.72 -0.37
CA SER A 52 6.41 2.44 -1.04
C SER A 52 7.33 1.56 -0.21
N ILE A 53 8.36 2.12 0.44
CA ILE A 53 9.23 1.39 1.38
C ILE A 53 8.41 0.87 2.57
N TRP A 54 7.52 1.71 3.11
CA TRP A 54 6.62 1.30 4.19
C TRP A 54 5.68 0.16 3.73
N ALA A 55 5.13 0.25 2.52
CA ALA A 55 4.28 -0.78 1.93
C ALA A 55 5.02 -2.12 1.79
N GLY A 56 6.30 -2.09 1.41
CA GLY A 56 7.16 -3.29 1.39
C GLY A 56 7.37 -3.91 2.76
N LYS A 57 7.62 -3.08 3.79
CA LYS A 57 7.72 -3.55 5.19
C LYS A 57 6.41 -4.19 5.66
N ARG A 58 5.25 -3.58 5.33
CA ARG A 58 3.94 -4.15 5.67
C ARG A 58 3.62 -5.42 4.92
N ALA A 59 3.96 -5.51 3.63
CA ALA A 59 3.87 -6.74 2.84
C ALA A 59 4.61 -7.90 3.49
N TRP A 60 5.82 -7.63 4.02
CA TRP A 60 6.61 -8.62 4.76
C TRP A 60 5.92 -9.05 6.05
N VAL A 61 5.43 -8.11 6.86
CA VAL A 61 4.72 -8.40 8.12
C VAL A 61 3.46 -9.23 7.87
N LEU A 62 2.62 -8.85 6.91
CA LEU A 62 1.43 -9.62 6.54
C LEU A 62 1.78 -11.03 6.04
N GLY A 63 2.86 -11.14 5.25
CA GLY A 63 3.40 -12.44 4.82
C GLY A 63 3.78 -13.34 5.99
N GLN A 64 4.47 -12.81 7.01
CA GLN A 64 4.78 -13.58 8.22
C GLN A 64 3.52 -14.01 8.98
N GLN A 65 2.53 -13.13 9.14
CA GLN A 65 1.28 -13.50 9.82
C GLN A 65 0.54 -14.60 9.07
N ARG A 66 0.56 -14.56 7.73
CA ARG A 66 0.00 -15.61 6.90
C ARG A 66 0.69 -16.95 7.09
N GLN A 67 2.03 -16.97 7.07
CA GLN A 67 2.79 -18.20 7.34
C GLN A 67 2.47 -18.79 8.72
N ARG A 68 2.34 -17.94 9.76
CA ARG A 68 1.98 -18.40 11.11
C ARG A 68 0.59 -19.04 11.14
N LEU A 69 -0.38 -18.48 10.42
CA LEU A 69 -1.71 -19.07 10.26
C LEU A 69 -1.62 -20.42 9.53
N ASP A 70 -0.93 -20.48 8.40
CA ASP A 70 -0.81 -21.70 7.60
C ASP A 70 -0.10 -22.83 8.39
N ALA A 71 0.97 -22.52 9.13
CA ALA A 71 1.70 -23.47 9.97
C ALA A 71 0.83 -24.03 11.11
N ARG A 72 -0.04 -23.18 11.69
CA ARG A 72 -1.02 -23.58 12.70
C ARG A 72 -2.09 -24.51 12.12
N LEU A 73 -2.62 -24.17 10.94
CA LEU A 73 -3.62 -24.98 10.23
C LEU A 73 -3.07 -26.34 9.82
N ALA A 74 -1.79 -26.42 9.44
CA ALA A 74 -1.12 -27.66 9.09
C ALA A 74 -0.81 -28.58 10.30
N ALA A 75 -1.20 -28.21 11.53
CA ALA A 75 -0.90 -28.92 12.78
C ALA A 75 0.60 -29.26 12.99
N SER A 76 1.47 -28.56 12.27
CA SER A 76 2.90 -28.90 12.11
C SER A 76 3.82 -28.28 13.18
N SER A 77 3.29 -27.47 14.10
CA SER A 77 4.13 -26.75 15.07
C SER A 77 4.00 -27.29 16.49
N LEU A 78 5.10 -27.84 17.02
CA LEU A 78 5.34 -28.09 18.45
C LEU A 78 5.52 -26.79 19.28
N ARG A 79 5.30 -25.63 18.67
CA ARG A 79 5.63 -24.30 19.22
C ARG A 79 4.38 -23.59 19.67
N GLU A 80 4.50 -22.83 20.76
CA GLU A 80 3.42 -21.98 21.27
C GLU A 80 2.80 -21.15 20.13
N PRO A 81 1.46 -21.17 19.98
CA PRO A 81 0.81 -20.42 18.93
C PRO A 81 1.02 -18.93 19.15
N THR A 82 1.69 -18.26 18.21
CA THR A 82 1.99 -16.83 18.25
C THR A 82 1.48 -16.13 17.00
N GLY A 83 1.18 -14.84 17.10
CA GLY A 83 0.66 -14.02 16.00
C GLY A 83 -0.83 -13.68 16.17
N TRP A 84 -1.35 -12.87 15.24
CA TRP A 84 -2.69 -12.28 15.39
C TRP A 84 -3.80 -13.33 15.39
N SER A 85 -3.65 -14.40 14.62
CA SER A 85 -4.62 -15.49 14.57
C SER A 85 -4.65 -16.32 15.86
N ALA A 86 -3.50 -16.51 16.50
CA ALA A 86 -3.39 -17.19 17.78
C ALA A 86 -4.04 -16.39 18.91
N GLU A 87 -3.75 -15.09 18.97
CA GLU A 87 -4.34 -14.16 19.94
C GLU A 87 -5.86 -14.07 19.79
N TYR A 88 -6.37 -13.98 18.56
CA TYR A 88 -7.80 -14.01 18.28
C TYR A 88 -8.46 -15.28 18.86
N GLN A 89 -7.90 -16.46 18.56
CA GLN A 89 -8.49 -17.72 19.04
C GLN A 89 -8.38 -17.89 20.55
N GLN A 90 -7.26 -17.50 21.16
CA GLN A 90 -7.11 -17.52 22.63
C GLN A 90 -8.11 -16.58 23.31
N GLY A 91 -8.29 -15.39 22.74
CA GLY A 91 -9.28 -14.42 23.22
C GLY A 91 -10.71 -14.94 23.15
N CYS A 92 -11.08 -15.59 22.03
CA CYS A 92 -12.38 -16.21 21.84
C CYS A 92 -12.63 -17.44 22.75
N ALA A 93 -11.57 -18.14 23.16
CA ALA A 93 -11.67 -19.31 24.04
C ALA A 93 -11.92 -18.96 25.52
N LEU A 94 -11.83 -17.68 25.92
CA LEU A 94 -12.10 -17.25 27.29
C LEU A 94 -13.60 -17.38 27.63
N PRO A 95 -13.95 -17.86 28.84
CA PRO A 95 -15.36 -17.95 29.26
C PRO A 95 -16.05 -16.58 29.21
N GLY A 96 -17.16 -16.49 28.46
CA GLY A 96 -17.91 -15.23 28.29
C GLY A 96 -17.31 -14.23 27.30
N ALA A 97 -16.31 -14.64 26.51
CA ALA A 97 -15.68 -13.77 25.52
C ALA A 97 -16.63 -13.34 24.41
N ASP A 98 -16.72 -12.02 24.20
CA ASP A 98 -17.37 -11.45 23.05
C ASP A 98 -16.46 -11.56 21.82
N HIS A 99 -16.84 -12.41 20.87
CA HIS A 99 -16.10 -12.65 19.64
C HIS A 99 -16.01 -11.40 18.75
N SER A 100 -16.97 -10.48 18.87
CA SER A 100 -16.99 -9.24 18.09
C SER A 100 -15.86 -8.29 18.49
N ILE A 101 -15.51 -8.24 19.78
CA ILE A 101 -14.40 -7.42 20.29
C ILE A 101 -13.07 -7.94 19.74
N TRP A 102 -12.84 -9.25 19.80
CA TRP A 102 -11.61 -9.84 19.28
C TRP A 102 -11.49 -9.73 17.76
N LEU A 103 -12.62 -9.76 17.04
CA LEU A 103 -12.66 -9.46 15.61
C LEU A 103 -12.24 -8.01 15.33
N GLN A 104 -12.73 -7.04 16.12
CA GLN A 104 -12.32 -5.63 15.98
C GLN A 104 -10.82 -5.47 16.24
N VAL A 105 -10.26 -6.11 17.27
CA VAL A 105 -8.81 -6.07 17.56
C VAL A 105 -7.99 -6.67 16.40
N LEU A 106 -8.43 -7.80 15.85
CA LEU A 106 -7.78 -8.43 14.70
C LEU A 106 -7.82 -7.52 13.45
N GLY A 107 -9.00 -6.94 13.17
CA GLY A 107 -9.19 -5.99 12.09
C GLY A 107 -8.30 -4.75 12.25
N GLU A 108 -8.23 -4.18 13.44
CA GLU A 108 -7.40 -3.01 13.75
C GLU A 108 -5.91 -3.29 13.52
N ARG A 109 -5.41 -4.46 13.92
CA ARG A 109 -3.99 -4.82 13.67
C ARG A 109 -3.68 -5.01 12.18
N ALA A 110 -4.62 -5.56 11.44
CA ALA A 110 -4.49 -5.80 10.02
C ALA A 110 -4.56 -4.49 9.22
N HIS A 111 -5.59 -3.66 9.47
CA HIS A 111 -5.93 -2.49 8.65
C HIS A 111 -5.50 -1.15 9.23
N GLY A 112 -5.45 -0.96 10.55
CA GLY A 112 -5.19 0.33 11.19
C GLY A 112 -3.96 1.05 10.61
N PRO A 113 -2.81 0.37 10.44
CA PRO A 113 -1.64 1.00 9.85
C PRO A 113 -1.81 1.44 8.38
N HIS A 114 -2.76 0.89 7.63
CA HIS A 114 -3.00 1.20 6.22
C HIS A 114 -3.73 2.54 6.03
N GLU A 115 -4.50 2.99 7.02
CA GLU A 115 -5.25 4.25 6.95
C GLU A 115 -4.34 5.45 6.71
N MET A 116 -3.25 5.54 7.47
CA MET A 116 -2.26 6.61 7.32
C MET A 116 -1.61 6.58 5.93
N ALA A 117 -1.33 5.39 5.40
CA ALA A 117 -0.74 5.24 4.08
C ALA A 117 -1.71 5.68 2.97
N TRP A 118 -2.99 5.37 3.09
CA TRP A 118 -4.03 5.85 2.17
C TRP A 118 -4.23 7.36 2.25
N TRP A 119 -4.14 7.93 3.44
CA TRP A 119 -4.17 9.38 3.61
C TRP A 119 -2.99 10.08 2.93
N LEU A 120 -1.77 9.56 3.11
CA LEU A 120 -0.56 10.03 2.41
C LEU A 120 -0.67 9.85 0.90
N ASN A 121 -1.25 8.74 0.43
CA ASN A 121 -1.55 8.55 -0.98
C ASN A 121 -2.48 9.68 -1.50
N GLY A 122 -3.54 10.00 -0.75
CA GLY A 122 -4.44 11.12 -1.06
C GLY A 122 -3.76 12.49 -1.09
N ILE A 123 -2.71 12.69 -0.29
CA ILE A 123 -1.89 13.91 -0.34
C ILE A 123 -1.16 14.05 -1.68
N GLN A 124 -0.68 12.97 -2.29
CA GLN A 124 -0.01 13.06 -3.61
C GLN A 124 -0.92 13.67 -4.68
N LEU A 125 -2.19 13.27 -4.67
CA LEU A 125 -3.19 13.83 -5.58
C LEU A 125 -3.41 15.33 -5.29
N LYS A 126 -3.56 15.69 -4.01
CA LYS A 126 -3.74 17.09 -3.59
C LYS A 126 -2.54 17.96 -3.95
N LEU A 127 -1.31 17.48 -3.74
CA LEU A 127 -0.08 18.17 -4.15
C LEU A 127 0.01 18.34 -5.66
N GLY A 128 -0.39 17.32 -6.44
CA GLY A 128 -0.47 17.41 -7.89
C GLY A 128 -1.45 18.48 -8.37
N LEU A 129 -2.62 18.60 -7.71
CA LEU A 129 -3.61 19.65 -7.98
C LEU A 129 -3.13 21.04 -7.53
N LEU A 130 -2.43 21.12 -6.39
CA LEU A 130 -1.81 22.37 -5.93
C LEU A 130 -0.76 22.88 -6.92
N GLY A 131 0.02 21.99 -7.54
CA GLY A 131 0.96 22.35 -8.60
C GLY A 131 0.28 23.09 -9.77
N LYS A 132 -0.94 22.70 -10.13
CA LYS A 132 -1.76 23.41 -11.12
C LYS A 132 -2.11 24.82 -10.68
N VAL A 133 -2.63 24.96 -9.46
CA VAL A 133 -3.02 26.26 -8.92
C VAL A 133 -1.82 27.20 -8.88
N ILE A 134 -0.67 26.72 -8.38
CA ILE A 134 0.55 27.52 -8.29
C ILE A 134 1.08 27.87 -9.68
N GLY A 135 1.09 26.95 -10.63
CA GLY A 135 1.53 27.26 -12.00
C GLY A 135 0.63 28.30 -12.68
N PHE A 136 -0.69 28.25 -12.47
CA PHE A 136 -1.59 29.31 -12.92
C PHE A 136 -1.34 30.64 -12.20
N SER A 137 -1.06 30.63 -10.90
CA SER A 137 -0.72 31.85 -10.15
C SER A 137 0.57 32.50 -10.65
N ILE A 138 1.63 31.72 -10.90
CA ILE A 138 2.89 32.22 -11.46
C ILE A 138 2.63 32.84 -12.84
N LEU A 139 1.83 32.17 -13.66
CA LEU A 139 1.49 32.67 -14.98
C LEU A 139 0.72 34.00 -14.92
N ALA A 140 -0.26 34.12 -14.02
CA ALA A 140 -1.03 35.33 -13.82
C ALA A 140 -0.15 36.50 -13.33
N LEU A 141 0.80 36.22 -12.41
CA LEU A 141 1.76 37.22 -11.94
C LEU A 141 2.67 37.73 -13.07
N GLN A 142 3.16 36.83 -13.93
CA GLN A 142 3.97 37.22 -15.09
C GLN A 142 3.19 38.09 -16.08
N LEU A 143 1.91 37.80 -16.29
CA LEU A 143 1.04 38.59 -17.17
C LEU A 143 0.73 39.98 -16.57
N GLY A 144 0.52 40.06 -15.25
CA GLY A 144 0.22 41.32 -14.56
C GLY A 144 1.39 42.30 -14.47
N GLN A 145 2.62 41.84 -14.72
CA GLN A 145 3.84 42.67 -14.71
C GLN A 145 4.24 43.19 -16.10
N MET A 146 3.44 42.94 -17.15
CA MET A 146 3.79 43.36 -18.51
C MET A 146 3.31 44.78 -18.80
N ASP A 147 4.25 45.69 -19.08
CA ASP A 147 3.99 47.13 -19.24
C ASP A 147 3.50 47.55 -20.64
N SER A 148 3.67 46.74 -21.70
CA SER A 148 3.09 47.04 -23.04
C SER A 148 3.03 45.83 -23.99
N PHE A 149 2.04 45.80 -24.90
CA PHE A 149 1.86 44.71 -25.88
C PHE A 149 2.50 45.03 -27.23
N ASP A 150 3.83 45.06 -27.30
CA ASP A 150 4.55 45.18 -28.58
C ASP A 150 4.75 43.81 -29.27
N ALA A 151 4.95 43.79 -30.58
CA ALA A 151 5.00 42.54 -31.36
C ALA A 151 6.16 41.59 -30.97
N SER A 152 7.27 42.14 -30.48
CA SER A 152 8.39 41.36 -29.92
C SER A 152 8.05 40.74 -28.56
N GLN A 153 7.28 41.43 -27.73
CA GLN A 153 6.82 40.94 -26.42
C GLN A 153 5.75 39.85 -26.54
N SER A 154 5.01 39.81 -27.66
CA SER A 154 3.99 38.78 -27.92
C SER A 154 4.59 37.37 -28.03
N SER A 155 5.78 37.21 -28.64
CA SER A 155 6.49 35.93 -28.65
C SER A 155 7.01 35.52 -27.27
N GLN A 156 7.40 36.50 -26.46
CA GLN A 156 7.88 36.28 -25.09
C GLN A 156 6.73 35.90 -24.14
N LEU A 157 5.56 36.52 -24.32
CA LEU A 157 4.29 36.13 -23.71
C LEU A 157 3.97 34.67 -24.00
N LEU A 158 3.98 34.27 -25.28
CA LEU A 158 3.70 32.89 -25.67
C LEU A 158 4.67 31.90 -25.02
N LYS A 159 5.97 32.24 -24.94
CA LYS A 159 6.99 31.43 -24.25
C LYS A 159 6.73 31.30 -22.75
N ASN A 160 6.40 32.41 -22.07
CA ASN A 160 6.12 32.41 -20.63
C ASN A 160 4.81 31.67 -20.31
N LEU A 161 3.80 31.82 -21.17
CA LEU A 161 2.54 31.08 -21.13
C LEU A 161 2.77 29.57 -21.28
N THR A 162 3.57 29.13 -22.25
CA THR A 162 3.90 27.70 -22.41
C THR A 162 4.78 27.18 -21.28
N GLY A 163 5.69 28.01 -20.75
CA GLY A 163 6.52 27.68 -19.60
C GLY A 163 5.72 27.42 -18.34
N GLY A 164 4.93 28.40 -17.86
CA GLY A 164 4.11 28.29 -16.64
C GLY A 164 3.04 27.19 -16.72
N LEU A 165 2.47 26.96 -17.90
CA LEU A 165 1.60 25.81 -18.17
C LEU A 165 2.35 24.48 -18.08
N GLY A 166 3.60 24.44 -18.56
CA GLY A 166 4.46 23.25 -18.49
C GLY A 166 4.75 22.81 -17.06
N ILE A 167 5.04 23.76 -16.16
CA ILE A 167 5.26 23.50 -14.73
C ILE A 167 4.01 22.87 -14.10
N ALA A 168 2.86 23.52 -14.28
CA ALA A 168 1.58 23.05 -13.77
C ALA A 168 1.25 21.62 -14.22
N LEU A 169 1.49 21.33 -15.49
CA LEU A 169 1.13 20.05 -16.09
C LEU A 169 2.05 18.91 -15.61
N LEU A 170 3.37 19.14 -15.54
CA LEU A 170 4.33 18.14 -15.10
C LEU A 170 4.13 17.74 -13.64
N THR A 171 3.95 18.71 -12.74
CA THR A 171 3.72 18.42 -11.31
C THR A 171 2.39 17.68 -11.11
N THR A 172 1.34 18.04 -11.86
CA THR A 172 0.06 17.30 -11.79
C THR A 172 0.18 15.86 -12.28
N VAL A 173 0.83 15.64 -13.42
CA VAL A 173 1.03 14.28 -13.95
C VAL A 173 1.84 13.46 -12.96
N THR A 174 2.90 14.03 -12.38
CA THR A 174 3.72 13.35 -11.37
C THR A 174 2.90 12.98 -10.13
N GLY A 175 2.09 13.90 -9.60
CA GLY A 175 1.22 13.65 -8.46
C GLY A 175 0.17 12.58 -8.72
N LEU A 176 -0.47 12.61 -9.89
CA LEU A 176 -1.48 11.64 -10.29
C LEU A 176 -0.87 10.25 -10.52
N THR A 177 0.24 10.18 -11.27
CA THR A 177 0.95 8.93 -11.51
C THR A 177 1.44 8.32 -10.19
N GLY A 178 2.05 9.12 -9.32
CA GLY A 178 2.47 8.67 -7.99
C GLY A 178 1.29 8.13 -7.16
N ASN A 179 0.17 8.85 -7.14
CA ASN A 179 -1.05 8.43 -6.44
C ASN A 179 -1.62 7.09 -6.96
N ILE A 180 -1.66 6.90 -8.28
CA ILE A 180 -2.16 5.66 -8.88
C ILE A 180 -1.23 4.49 -8.56
N LEU A 181 0.08 4.69 -8.76
CA LEU A 181 1.08 3.65 -8.53
C LEU A 181 1.20 3.25 -7.05
N LEU A 182 1.04 4.21 -6.13
CA LEU A 182 1.01 3.90 -4.69
C LEU A 182 -0.33 3.29 -4.30
N GLY A 183 -1.44 3.82 -4.81
CA GLY A 183 -2.78 3.26 -4.61
C GLY A 183 -2.89 1.79 -4.99
N LEU A 184 -2.24 1.37 -6.09
CA LEU A 184 -2.18 -0.04 -6.48
C LEU A 184 -1.46 -0.90 -5.42
N GLN A 185 -0.37 -0.40 -4.82
CA GLN A 185 0.34 -1.11 -3.75
C GLN A 185 -0.55 -1.27 -2.52
N LEU A 186 -1.23 -0.19 -2.12
CA LEU A 186 -2.07 -0.16 -0.92
C LEU A 186 -3.32 -1.04 -1.09
N MET A 187 -4.01 -0.95 -2.22
CA MET A 187 -5.17 -1.80 -2.53
C MET A 187 -4.82 -3.29 -2.45
N ARG A 188 -3.61 -3.66 -2.90
CA ARG A 188 -3.13 -5.03 -2.78
C ARG A 188 -2.81 -5.41 -1.34
N LEU A 189 -2.23 -4.53 -0.54
CA LEU A 189 -2.03 -4.80 0.90
C LEU A 189 -3.36 -5.02 1.63
N ASP A 190 -4.37 -4.20 1.35
CA ASP A 190 -5.71 -4.34 1.93
C ASP A 190 -6.33 -5.67 1.55
N ARG A 191 -6.26 -6.05 0.28
CA ARG A 191 -6.81 -7.33 -0.18
C ARG A 191 -6.17 -8.53 0.53
N PHE A 192 -4.87 -8.44 0.84
CA PHE A 192 -4.17 -9.47 1.59
C PHE A 192 -4.50 -9.44 3.09
N ALA A 193 -4.69 -8.26 3.67
CA ALA A 193 -5.15 -8.11 5.05
C ALA A 193 -6.57 -8.70 5.21
N ASP A 194 -7.49 -8.39 4.30
CA ASP A 194 -8.85 -8.95 4.26
C ASP A 194 -8.81 -10.48 4.23
N ALA A 195 -8.00 -11.06 3.35
CA ALA A 195 -7.87 -12.51 3.21
C ALA A 195 -7.28 -13.16 4.48
N LEU A 196 -6.33 -12.50 5.13
CA LEU A 196 -5.76 -12.98 6.39
C LEU A 196 -6.80 -12.98 7.52
N VAL A 197 -7.59 -11.91 7.64
CA VAL A 197 -8.68 -11.81 8.63
C VAL A 197 -9.72 -12.88 8.35
N ALA A 198 -10.20 -12.99 7.11
CA ALA A 198 -11.22 -13.96 6.70
C ALA A 198 -10.79 -15.40 6.99
N ASP A 199 -9.56 -15.79 6.63
CA ASP A 199 -9.07 -17.15 6.86
C ASP A 199 -8.82 -17.45 8.34
N THR A 200 -8.45 -16.43 9.12
CA THR A 200 -8.35 -16.55 10.59
C THR A 200 -9.72 -16.84 11.22
N LEU A 201 -10.77 -16.19 10.74
CA LEU A 201 -12.14 -16.42 11.21
C LEU A 201 -12.66 -17.79 10.78
N ALA A 202 -12.45 -18.17 9.52
CA ALA A 202 -12.80 -19.50 9.02
C ALA A 202 -12.14 -20.61 9.85
N ALA A 203 -10.87 -20.43 10.22
CA ALA A 203 -10.14 -21.33 11.10
C ALA A 203 -10.72 -21.39 12.53
N GLY A 204 -11.27 -20.29 13.04
CA GLY A 204 -11.93 -20.26 14.35
C GLY A 204 -13.31 -20.92 14.38
N LEU A 205 -13.99 -21.00 13.24
CA LEU A 205 -15.30 -21.65 13.09
C LEU A 205 -15.22 -23.16 12.81
N ALA A 206 -14.06 -23.68 12.42
CA ALA A 206 -13.87 -25.10 12.17
C ALA A 206 -14.03 -25.90 13.48
N PRO A 207 -14.89 -26.93 13.53
CA PRO A 207 -15.05 -27.74 14.72
C PRO A 207 -13.72 -28.44 15.07
N PRO A 208 -13.41 -28.66 16.36
CA PRO A 208 -12.24 -29.43 16.75
C PRO A 208 -12.32 -30.80 16.08
N ALA A 209 -11.22 -31.21 15.43
CA ALA A 209 -11.15 -32.49 14.73
C ALA A 209 -11.67 -33.61 15.65
N THR A 210 -12.69 -34.33 15.19
CA THR A 210 -13.23 -35.48 15.91
C THR A 210 -12.08 -36.47 16.11
N PRO A 211 -11.75 -36.86 17.36
CA PRO A 211 -10.69 -37.85 17.57
C PRO A 211 -11.03 -39.13 16.81
N PRO A 212 -10.04 -39.85 16.27
CA PRO A 212 -10.27 -41.09 15.55
C PRO A 212 -11.08 -42.03 16.44
N GLN A 213 -12.27 -42.42 15.97
CA GLN A 213 -13.11 -43.41 16.64
C GLN A 213 -12.28 -44.66 16.86
N GLU A 214 -12.03 -44.99 18.13
CA GLU A 214 -11.43 -46.25 18.54
C GLU A 214 -12.25 -47.38 17.92
N PRO A 215 -11.64 -48.33 17.20
CA PRO A 215 -12.38 -49.39 16.54
C PRO A 215 -13.20 -50.16 17.61
N PRO A 216 -14.45 -50.57 17.28
CA PRO A 216 -15.34 -51.20 18.24
C PRO A 216 -14.63 -52.38 18.88
N HIS A 217 -14.57 -52.35 20.21
CA HIS A 217 -13.93 -53.36 21.03
C HIS A 217 -14.56 -54.71 20.70
N GLY A 218 -13.88 -55.49 19.85
CA GLY A 218 -14.33 -56.81 19.42
C GLY A 218 -14.53 -57.68 20.66
N ASP A 219 -15.75 -58.15 20.82
CA ASP A 219 -16.14 -59.11 21.85
C ASP A 219 -15.16 -60.30 21.81
N ARG A 220 -14.38 -60.48 22.87
CA ARG A 220 -13.56 -61.68 23.03
C ARG A 220 -14.51 -62.84 23.34
N PRO A 221 -14.56 -63.91 22.52
CA PRO A 221 -15.32 -65.09 22.90
C PRO A 221 -14.69 -65.67 24.18
N ARG A 222 -15.52 -65.84 25.21
CA ARG A 222 -15.13 -66.62 26.39
C ARG A 222 -14.93 -68.06 25.92
N GLY A 223 -13.68 -68.52 26.00
CA GLY A 223 -13.28 -69.89 25.72
C GLY A 223 -13.83 -70.90 26.74
N PRO A 224 -13.50 -72.17 26.54
CA PRO A 224 -14.41 -73.33 26.50
C PRO A 224 -15.08 -73.71 27.83
#